data_AF-A0A7J4J6J2-F1
#
_entry.id   AF-A0A7J4J6J2-F1
#
_cell.length_a   1.000
_cell.length_b   1.000
_cell.length_c   1.000
_cell.angle_alpha   90.00
_cell.angle_beta   90.00
_cell.angle_gamma   90.00
#
_symmetry.space_group_name_H-M   'P 1'
#
loop_
_entity.id
_entity.type
_entity.pdbx_description
1 polymer ?
#
loop_
_entity_poly.entity_id
_entity_poly.type
_entity_poly.pdbx_seq_one_letter_code
_entity_poly.pdbx_strand_id
1 'polypeptide(L)'
;MDLSLICPECKKDCKVFKGTISYSQCCSQCKKNYVMNDGILQFVEDKNTETWDTYWKRTPVYDDIMDVLRKMMNVQLRRYLTKQIPTGSLTLEPGSGSAYVSAMLAEKGFQAYALDYAFMPLSMARKQGNKAQLIQGDLFNTPFMSNTFDLTFNNSTLEHFPNPLDALKEMSRVTKPGKYVFVGVPFTYGPLAAYKLKKSSFKGAWDGTTYDRQGLKKLFQDAGLEVVGSRTFFFRCFVGVLGRKIGAN
;
A
#
# COMPACT_ATOMS: atom_id res chain seq x y z
N MET A 1 -11.41 18.14 -0.37
CA MET A 1 -11.56 17.71 -1.77
C MET A 1 -11.66 16.20 -1.73
N ASP A 2 -12.86 15.66 -1.94
CA ASP A 2 -13.06 14.22 -2.06
C ASP A 2 -12.55 13.79 -3.43
N LEU A 3 -11.56 12.89 -3.48
CA LEU A 3 -11.11 12.29 -4.74
C LEU A 3 -12.27 11.59 -5.44
N SER A 4 -12.38 11.77 -6.76
CA SER A 4 -13.29 10.97 -7.58
C SER A 4 -12.84 9.51 -7.58
N LEU A 5 -13.71 8.64 -7.07
CA LEU A 5 -13.50 7.20 -7.03
C LEU A 5 -14.15 6.53 -8.24
N ILE A 6 -13.55 5.44 -8.71
CA ILE A 6 -14.13 4.57 -9.74
C ILE A 6 -14.43 3.19 -9.20
N CYS A 7 -15.37 2.52 -9.87
CA CYS A 7 -15.64 1.12 -9.62
C CYS A 7 -14.42 0.29 -10.04
N PRO A 8 -13.82 -0.52 -9.15
CA PRO A 8 -12.70 -1.38 -9.52
C PRO A 8 -13.09 -2.39 -10.62
N GLU A 9 -14.34 -2.87 -10.65
CA GLU A 9 -14.79 -3.89 -11.61
C GLU A 9 -14.92 -3.37 -13.05
N CYS A 10 -15.56 -2.22 -13.22
CA CYS A 10 -15.90 -1.71 -14.57
C CYS A 10 -15.18 -0.40 -14.92
N LYS A 11 -14.36 0.13 -14.00
CA LYS A 11 -13.57 1.37 -14.15
C LYS A 11 -14.40 2.61 -14.53
N LYS A 12 -15.71 2.60 -14.24
CA LYS A 12 -16.60 3.76 -14.39
C LYS A 12 -16.75 4.51 -13.07
N ASP A 13 -17.13 5.79 -13.17
CA ASP A 13 -17.32 6.66 -12.02
C ASP A 13 -18.27 6.06 -10.98
N CYS A 14 -17.84 6.07 -9.72
CA CYS A 14 -18.69 5.74 -8.58
C CYS A 14 -19.24 7.04 -7.99
N LYS A 15 -20.57 7.19 -7.99
CA LYS A 15 -21.22 8.30 -7.30
C LYS A 15 -21.38 7.93 -5.82
N VAL A 16 -20.92 8.82 -4.94
CA VAL A 16 -21.09 8.67 -3.49
C VAL A 16 -22.50 9.15 -3.12
N PHE A 17 -23.34 8.24 -2.63
CA PHE A 17 -24.65 8.60 -2.08
C PHE A 17 -24.59 8.59 -0.55
N LYS A 18 -25.02 9.68 0.08
CA LYS A 18 -25.21 9.74 1.53
C LYS A 18 -26.60 9.19 1.87
N GLY A 19 -26.69 7.92 2.25
CA GLY A 19 -27.92 7.30 2.75
C GLY A 19 -28.04 7.39 4.28
N THR A 20 -29.26 7.25 4.81
CA THR A 20 -29.61 7.50 6.22
C THR A 20 -29.09 6.45 7.21
N ILE A 21 -28.69 5.25 6.78
CA ILE A 21 -28.26 4.15 7.69
C ILE A 21 -27.01 3.37 7.20
N SER A 22 -26.54 3.58 5.97
CA SER A 22 -25.23 3.10 5.50
C SER A 22 -24.91 3.84 4.20
N TYR A 23 -23.68 4.32 4.03
CA TYR A 23 -23.30 4.95 2.77
C TYR A 23 -23.10 3.82 1.75
N SER A 24 -24.12 3.55 0.93
CA SER A 24 -24.00 2.64 -0.21
C SER A 24 -23.61 3.45 -1.45
N GLN A 25 -22.46 3.15 -2.05
CA GLN A 25 -22.11 3.64 -3.37
C GLN A 25 -22.58 2.64 -4.40
N CYS A 26 -23.45 3.06 -5.32
CA CYS A 26 -23.80 2.26 -6.47
C CYS A 26 -22.95 2.69 -7.66
N CYS A 27 -22.24 1.74 -8.27
CA CYS A 27 -21.75 1.97 -9.61
C CYS A 27 -22.94 1.95 -10.57
N SER A 28 -23.24 3.08 -11.23
CA SER A 28 -24.40 3.20 -12.13
C SER A 28 -24.35 2.24 -13.32
N GLN A 29 -23.16 1.73 -13.66
CA GLN A 29 -22.95 0.81 -14.78
C GLN A 29 -23.13 -0.66 -14.38
N CYS A 30 -22.34 -1.15 -13.42
CA CYS A 30 -22.37 -2.57 -13.04
C CYS A 30 -23.30 -2.89 -11.87
N LYS A 31 -23.95 -1.87 -11.29
CA LYS A 31 -24.89 -1.97 -10.16
C LYS A 31 -24.31 -2.57 -8.87
N LYS A 32 -22.97 -2.70 -8.77
CA LYS A 32 -22.32 -3.08 -7.51
C LYS A 32 -22.56 -2.01 -6.46
N ASN A 33 -22.84 -2.45 -5.24
CA ASN A 33 -23.00 -1.62 -4.07
C ASN A 33 -21.77 -1.76 -3.18
N TYR A 34 -21.13 -0.64 -2.84
CA TYR A 34 -20.01 -0.56 -1.91
C TYR A 34 -20.48 0.07 -0.61
N VAL A 35 -20.13 -0.52 0.51
CA VAL A 35 -20.60 -0.08 1.83
C VAL A 35 -19.53 0.76 2.54
N MET A 36 -19.97 1.65 3.41
CA MET A 36 -19.10 2.33 4.37
C MET A 36 -19.31 1.71 5.75
N ASN A 37 -18.23 1.20 6.32
CA ASN A 37 -18.21 0.62 7.66
C ASN A 37 -17.15 1.34 8.50
N ASP A 38 -17.51 1.79 9.70
CA ASP A 38 -16.65 2.65 10.53
C ASP A 38 -16.07 3.86 9.77
N GLY A 39 -16.81 4.42 8.81
CA GLY A 39 -16.34 5.51 7.96
C GLY A 39 -15.24 5.14 6.96
N ILE A 40 -14.95 3.84 6.80
CA ILE A 40 -14.03 3.28 5.80
C ILE A 40 -14.90 2.71 4.68
N LEU A 41 -14.64 3.15 3.45
CA LEU A 41 -15.35 2.68 2.27
C LEU A 41 -14.76 1.34 1.81
N GLN A 42 -15.62 0.37 1.49
CA GLN A 42 -15.23 -1.00 1.20
C GLN A 42 -15.50 -1.38 -0.26
N PHE A 43 -14.42 -1.69 -1.00
CA PHE A 43 -14.44 -2.10 -2.41
C PHE A 43 -14.16 -3.59 -2.64
N VAL A 44 -14.16 -4.38 -1.57
CA VAL A 44 -13.96 -5.83 -1.62
C VAL A 44 -15.24 -6.55 -1.25
N GLU A 45 -15.45 -7.75 -1.81
CA GLU A 45 -16.53 -8.63 -1.36
C GLU A 45 -16.07 -9.43 -0.14
N ASP A 46 -16.95 -9.66 0.83
CA ASP A 46 -16.66 -10.27 2.14
C ASP A 46 -15.98 -11.67 2.10
N LYS A 47 -15.88 -12.31 0.93
CA LYS A 47 -15.56 -13.74 0.82
C LYS A 47 -14.08 -14.11 0.98
N ASN A 48 -13.15 -13.14 0.88
CA ASN A 48 -11.71 -13.42 0.87
C ASN A 48 -10.89 -12.60 1.89
N THR A 49 -11.52 -11.76 2.72
CA THR A 49 -10.83 -10.93 3.72
C THR A 49 -10.25 -11.77 4.86
N GLU A 50 -10.82 -12.95 5.11
CA GLU A 50 -10.43 -13.84 6.20
C GLU A 50 -8.94 -14.19 6.20
N THR A 51 -8.29 -14.36 5.04
CA THR A 51 -6.88 -14.74 4.99
C THR A 51 -5.96 -13.65 5.55
N TRP A 52 -6.14 -12.41 5.10
CA TRP A 52 -5.34 -11.28 5.56
C TRP A 52 -5.77 -10.81 6.96
N ASP A 53 -7.06 -10.81 7.28
CA ASP A 53 -7.51 -10.54 8.65
C ASP A 53 -6.98 -11.61 9.62
N THR A 54 -6.93 -12.89 9.22
CA THR A 54 -6.30 -13.96 10.01
C THR A 54 -4.80 -13.74 10.14
N TYR A 55 -4.12 -13.33 9.06
CA TYR A 55 -2.72 -12.93 9.14
C TYR A 55 -2.51 -11.81 10.17
N TRP A 56 -3.34 -10.77 10.16
CA TRP A 56 -3.25 -9.68 11.13
C TRP A 56 -3.65 -10.09 12.56
N LYS A 57 -4.55 -11.05 12.73
CA LYS A 57 -4.89 -11.63 14.04
C LYS A 57 -3.77 -12.51 14.61
N ARG A 58 -3.04 -13.22 13.73
CA ARG A 58 -1.94 -14.13 14.10
C ARG A 58 -0.59 -13.44 14.19
N THR A 59 -0.42 -12.32 13.48
CA THR A 59 0.74 -11.45 13.64
C THR A 59 0.64 -10.90 15.06
N PRO A 60 1.55 -11.27 15.98
CA PRO A 60 1.48 -10.77 17.34
C PRO A 60 1.55 -9.26 17.28
N VAL A 61 0.43 -8.62 17.63
CA VAL A 61 0.46 -7.22 18.05
C VAL A 61 1.25 -7.28 19.37
N TYR A 62 2.50 -6.81 19.32
CA TYR A 62 3.49 -6.75 20.41
C TYR A 62 4.31 -8.03 20.72
N ASP A 63 5.41 -8.20 19.99
CA ASP A 63 6.71 -8.25 20.67
C ASP A 63 7.23 -6.81 20.65
N ASP A 64 7.36 -6.15 21.80
CA ASP A 64 7.73 -4.72 21.91
C ASP A 64 8.96 -4.35 21.05
N ILE A 65 9.90 -5.28 20.93
CA ILE A 65 11.10 -5.14 20.11
C ILE A 65 10.75 -5.05 18.62
N MET A 66 9.91 -5.95 18.09
CA MET A 66 9.54 -5.95 16.68
C MET A 66 8.72 -4.71 16.32
N ASP A 67 7.91 -4.23 17.24
CA ASP A 67 7.17 -2.98 17.09
C ASP A 67 8.10 -1.77 17.04
N VAL A 68 9.10 -1.69 17.93
CA VAL A 68 10.13 -0.65 17.89
C VAL A 68 10.90 -0.68 16.57
N LEU A 69 11.30 -1.87 16.12
CA LEU A 69 12.01 -2.07 14.86
C LEU A 69 11.16 -1.62 13.65
N ARG A 70 9.88 -2.01 13.61
CA ARG A 70 8.92 -1.59 12.58
C ARG A 70 8.73 -0.07 12.57
N LYS A 71 8.56 0.54 13.75
CA LYS A 71 8.45 2.01 13.89
C LYS A 71 9.71 2.69 13.36
N MET A 72 10.89 2.20 13.70
CA MET A 72 12.16 2.75 13.21
C MET A 72 12.28 2.64 11.68
N MET A 73 11.94 1.49 11.11
CA MET A 73 11.92 1.28 9.67
C MET A 73 10.97 2.27 8.98
N ASN A 74 9.75 2.39 9.47
CA ASN A 74 8.74 3.31 8.93
C ASN A 74 9.19 4.78 9.03
N VAL A 75 9.85 5.16 10.12
CA VAL A 75 10.45 6.50 10.29
C VAL A 75 11.55 6.77 9.26
N GLN A 76 12.39 5.79 8.95
CA GLN A 76 13.41 5.90 7.90
C GLN A 76 12.78 6.05 6.51
N LEU A 77 11.75 5.24 6.22
CA LEU A 77 11.02 5.31 4.95
C LEU A 77 10.36 6.67 4.76
N ARG A 78 9.57 7.14 5.74
CA ARG A 78 8.96 8.47 5.69
C ARG A 78 10.00 9.55 5.45
N ARG A 79 11.11 9.56 6.20
CA ARG A 79 12.21 10.54 6.02
C ARG A 79 12.81 10.49 4.61
N TYR A 80 12.88 9.32 4.00
CA TYR A 80 13.33 9.19 2.62
C TYR A 80 12.31 9.79 1.64
N LEU A 81 11.03 9.42 1.76
CA LEU A 81 9.97 9.91 0.88
C LEU A 81 9.81 11.43 0.97
N THR A 82 9.79 12.02 2.17
CA THR A 82 9.63 13.47 2.35
C THR A 82 10.82 14.30 1.88
N LYS A 83 11.97 13.69 1.59
CA LYS A 83 13.11 14.38 0.96
C LYS A 83 13.00 14.44 -0.57
N GLN A 84 12.19 13.55 -1.16
CA GLN A 84 12.05 13.41 -2.60
C GLN A 84 10.74 14.03 -3.10
N ILE A 85 9.70 13.99 -2.25
CA ILE A 85 8.34 14.36 -2.61
C ILE A 85 7.93 15.63 -1.84
N PRO A 86 7.44 16.68 -2.53
CA PRO A 86 7.01 17.91 -1.88
C PRO A 86 5.86 17.69 -0.89
N THR A 87 5.85 18.45 0.21
CA THR A 87 4.69 18.54 1.11
C THR A 87 3.43 18.97 0.35
N GLY A 88 2.25 18.53 0.80
CA GLY A 88 0.99 18.80 0.11
C GLY A 88 0.67 17.83 -1.04
N SER A 89 1.65 17.03 -1.47
CA SER A 89 1.47 15.98 -2.48
C SER A 89 0.41 14.98 -2.07
N LEU A 90 -0.31 14.48 -3.07
CA LEU A 90 -1.32 13.45 -2.92
C LEU A 90 -0.67 12.06 -3.00
N THR A 91 -0.82 11.24 -1.95
CA THR A 91 -0.14 9.94 -1.86
C THR A 91 -1.10 8.78 -1.69
N LEU A 92 -0.77 7.62 -2.26
CA LEU A 92 -1.47 6.36 -2.04
C LEU A 92 -0.51 5.30 -1.51
N GLU A 93 -0.92 4.61 -0.44
CA GLU A 93 -0.26 3.40 0.08
C GLU A 93 -1.16 2.18 -0.14
N PRO A 94 -1.03 1.41 -1.23
CA PRO A 94 -1.80 0.19 -1.43
C PRO A 94 -1.12 -1.02 -0.76
N GLY A 95 -1.91 -1.76 0.03
CA GLY A 95 -1.43 -2.78 0.98
C GLY A 95 -0.79 -2.17 2.23
N SER A 96 -1.45 -1.15 2.79
CA SER A 96 -0.96 -0.32 3.89
C SER A 96 -1.00 -0.94 5.28
N GLY A 97 -1.73 -2.04 5.47
CA GLY A 97 -2.03 -2.62 6.77
C GLY A 97 -2.71 -1.61 7.70
N SER A 98 -2.02 -1.25 8.78
CA SER A 98 -2.48 -0.24 9.75
C SER A 98 -2.22 1.20 9.30
N ALA A 99 -1.80 1.41 8.04
CA ALA A 99 -1.58 2.73 7.44
C ALA A 99 -0.60 3.61 8.23
N TYR A 100 0.41 3.00 8.85
CA TYR A 100 1.35 3.69 9.75
C TYR A 100 2.20 4.73 9.03
N VAL A 101 2.69 4.44 7.81
CA VAL A 101 3.50 5.41 7.05
C VAL A 101 2.62 6.51 6.51
N SER A 102 1.45 6.17 5.95
CA SER A 102 0.43 7.14 5.54
C SER A 102 0.01 8.08 6.68
N ALA A 103 -0.16 7.59 7.91
CA ALA A 103 -0.45 8.42 9.08
C ALA A 103 0.63 9.49 9.29
N MET A 104 1.90 9.07 9.30
CA MET A 104 3.01 10.01 9.50
C MET A 104 3.20 10.97 8.32
N LEU A 105 2.81 10.59 7.10
CA LEU A 105 2.78 11.50 5.95
C LEU A 105 1.66 12.54 6.12
N ALA A 106 0.46 12.11 6.53
CA ALA A 106 -0.65 13.03 6.83
C ALA A 106 -0.25 14.06 7.91
N GLU A 107 0.43 13.63 8.97
CA GLU A 107 0.98 14.52 10.01
C GLU A 107 2.01 15.52 9.49
N LYS A 108 2.65 15.22 8.35
CA LYS A 108 3.61 16.11 7.67
C LYS A 108 2.96 16.96 6.57
N GLY A 109 1.64 16.98 6.48
CA GLY A 109 0.89 17.82 5.55
C GLY A 109 0.74 17.21 4.15
N PHE A 110 0.94 15.91 3.99
CA PHE A 110 0.57 15.20 2.76
C PHE A 110 -0.93 14.89 2.76
N GLN A 111 -1.52 14.79 1.58
CA GLN A 111 -2.87 14.26 1.40
C GLN A 111 -2.75 12.74 1.26
N ALA A 112 -2.70 12.03 2.39
CA ALA A 112 -2.39 10.60 2.40
C ALA A 112 -3.65 9.73 2.32
N TYR A 113 -3.68 8.86 1.32
CA TYR A 113 -4.63 7.77 1.16
C TYR A 113 -3.94 6.45 1.45
N ALA A 114 -4.61 5.59 2.20
CA ALA A 114 -4.14 4.25 2.53
C ALA A 114 -5.21 3.24 2.13
N LEU A 115 -4.80 2.23 1.37
CA LEU A 115 -5.65 1.17 0.88
C LEU A 115 -5.14 -0.17 1.39
N ASP A 116 -6.02 -1.01 1.91
CA ASP A 116 -5.68 -2.39 2.27
C ASP A 116 -6.86 -3.33 2.01
N TYR A 117 -6.55 -4.60 1.78
CA TYR A 117 -7.57 -5.62 1.58
C TYR A 117 -8.23 -6.01 2.92
N ALA A 118 -7.46 -6.03 4.00
CA ALA A 118 -7.91 -6.37 5.34
C ALA A 118 -8.63 -5.19 6.01
N PHE A 119 -9.85 -5.41 6.47
CA PHE A 119 -10.63 -4.35 7.14
C PHE A 119 -10.10 -4.06 8.55
N MET A 120 -9.72 -5.12 9.29
CA MET A 120 -9.37 -5.02 10.70
C MET A 120 -8.24 -4.00 10.99
N PRO A 121 -7.08 -4.03 10.31
CA PRO A 121 -6.00 -3.08 10.61
C PRO A 121 -6.36 -1.63 10.25
N LEU A 122 -7.20 -1.41 9.23
CA LEU A 122 -7.72 -0.09 8.89
C LEU A 122 -8.68 0.44 9.98
N SER A 123 -9.62 -0.39 10.44
CA SER A 123 -10.53 -0.03 11.54
C SER A 123 -9.77 0.30 12.83
N MET A 124 -8.76 -0.50 13.17
CA MET A 124 -7.87 -0.23 14.31
C MET A 124 -7.12 1.10 14.17
N ALA A 125 -6.53 1.35 13.00
CA ALA A 125 -5.81 2.59 12.72
C ALA A 125 -6.73 3.81 12.85
N ARG A 126 -7.96 3.71 12.34
CA ARG A 126 -8.96 4.78 12.47
C ARG A 126 -9.29 5.08 13.93
N LYS A 127 -9.54 4.04 14.74
CA LYS A 127 -9.84 4.17 16.18
C LYS A 127 -8.68 4.80 16.96
N GLN A 128 -7.44 4.65 16.48
CA GLN A 128 -6.25 5.28 17.02
C GLN A 128 -6.02 6.72 16.52
N GLY A 129 -6.96 7.29 15.75
CA GLY A 129 -6.88 8.67 15.28
C GLY A 129 -5.99 8.87 14.05
N ASN A 130 -5.76 7.82 13.24
CA ASN A 130 -5.03 7.95 11.98
C ASN A 130 -5.71 8.99 11.08
N LYS A 131 -4.91 9.98 10.63
CA LYS A 131 -5.37 11.12 9.81
C LYS A 131 -5.37 10.83 8.30
N ALA A 132 -4.85 9.69 7.87
CA ALA A 132 -4.93 9.28 6.47
C ALA A 132 -6.37 8.90 6.08
N GLN A 133 -6.70 9.06 4.81
CA GLN A 133 -7.96 8.58 4.23
C GLN A 133 -7.86 7.07 4.02
N LEU A 134 -8.65 6.31 4.77
CA LEU A 134 -8.60 4.84 4.78
C LEU A 134 -9.67 4.25 3.88
N ILE A 135 -9.28 3.37 2.98
CA ILE A 135 -10.16 2.68 2.03
C ILE A 135 -9.83 1.18 2.08
N GLN A 136 -10.86 0.33 2.14
CA GLN A 136 -10.65 -1.10 1.95
C GLN A 136 -10.78 -1.43 0.47
N GLY A 137 -9.78 -2.09 -0.12
CA GLY A 137 -9.73 -2.34 -1.55
C GLY A 137 -8.63 -3.31 -1.95
N ASP A 138 -8.68 -3.77 -3.19
CA ASP A 138 -7.65 -4.60 -3.80
C ASP A 138 -6.54 -3.72 -4.41
N LEU A 139 -5.28 -4.00 -4.06
CA LEU A 139 -4.12 -3.30 -4.62
C LEU A 139 -3.87 -3.62 -6.09
N PHE A 140 -4.37 -4.75 -6.59
CA PHE A 140 -4.33 -5.09 -8.02
C PHE A 140 -5.40 -4.34 -8.83
N ASN A 141 -6.43 -3.83 -8.15
CA ASN A 141 -7.57 -3.22 -8.78
C ASN A 141 -8.13 -2.08 -7.93
N THR A 142 -7.40 -0.98 -7.88
CA THR A 142 -7.71 0.13 -6.97
C THR A 142 -8.90 0.96 -7.49
N PRO A 143 -9.70 1.56 -6.58
CA PRO A 143 -10.87 2.37 -6.92
C PRO A 143 -10.51 3.81 -7.30
N PHE A 144 -9.34 4.04 -7.90
CA PHE A 144 -8.85 5.37 -8.25
C PHE A 144 -8.63 5.53 -9.76
N MET A 145 -8.88 6.75 -10.24
CA MET A 145 -8.60 7.13 -11.61
C MET A 145 -7.11 7.00 -11.93
N SER A 146 -6.80 6.74 -13.21
CA SER A 146 -5.42 6.81 -13.69
C SER A 146 -4.87 8.22 -13.49
N ASN A 147 -3.55 8.34 -13.29
CA ASN A 147 -2.88 9.63 -13.18
C ASN A 147 -3.42 10.55 -12.05
N THR A 148 -3.68 9.98 -10.88
CA THR A 148 -4.24 10.69 -9.71
C THR A 148 -3.17 11.11 -8.72
N PHE A 149 -2.27 10.20 -8.35
CA PHE A 149 -1.35 10.39 -7.24
C PHE A 149 0.01 10.96 -7.66
N ASP A 150 0.59 11.78 -6.78
CA ASP A 150 1.97 12.29 -6.92
C ASP A 150 3.01 11.31 -6.36
N LEU A 151 2.58 10.42 -5.47
CA LEU A 151 3.36 9.29 -4.98
C LEU A 151 2.44 8.09 -4.76
N THR A 152 2.76 6.95 -5.35
CA THR A 152 2.25 5.67 -4.85
C THR A 152 3.39 4.91 -4.21
N PHE A 153 3.19 4.33 -3.04
CA PHE A 153 4.26 3.60 -2.39
C PHE A 153 3.74 2.43 -1.57
N ASN A 154 4.52 1.37 -1.43
CA ASN A 154 4.27 0.39 -0.38
C ASN A 154 5.59 -0.15 0.17
N ASN A 155 5.50 -0.79 1.32
CA ASN A 155 6.65 -1.35 2.00
C ASN A 155 6.24 -2.62 2.72
N SER A 156 6.91 -3.72 2.37
CA SER A 156 6.62 -5.06 2.87
C SER A 156 5.22 -5.56 2.49
N THR A 157 4.92 -5.53 1.19
CA THR A 157 3.61 -5.89 0.63
C THR A 157 3.80 -6.76 -0.61
N LEU A 158 4.50 -6.26 -1.65
CA LEU A 158 4.61 -6.94 -2.94
C LEU A 158 5.29 -8.31 -2.88
N GLU A 159 6.12 -8.56 -1.86
CA GLU A 159 6.78 -9.85 -1.69
C GLU A 159 5.83 -11.02 -1.46
N HIS A 160 4.59 -10.75 -1.04
CA HIS A 160 3.64 -11.79 -0.67
C HIS A 160 2.80 -12.28 -1.86
N PHE A 161 2.96 -11.69 -3.04
CA PHE A 161 2.16 -12.01 -4.20
C PHE A 161 2.96 -12.75 -5.28
N PRO A 162 2.34 -13.71 -5.99
CA PRO A 162 2.98 -14.42 -7.09
C PRO A 162 3.19 -13.53 -8.33
N ASN A 163 2.36 -12.49 -8.50
CA ASN A 163 2.34 -11.60 -9.66
C ASN A 163 2.60 -10.11 -9.26
N PRO A 164 3.75 -9.79 -8.64
CA PRO A 164 4.05 -8.44 -8.14
C PRO A 164 4.10 -7.37 -9.24
N LEU A 165 4.30 -7.78 -10.50
CA LEU A 165 4.30 -6.89 -11.66
C LEU A 165 2.94 -6.26 -11.90
N ASP A 166 1.84 -7.01 -11.72
CA ASP A 166 0.49 -6.50 -11.97
C ASP A 166 0.09 -5.44 -10.94
N ALA A 167 0.45 -5.68 -9.68
CA ALA A 167 0.32 -4.69 -8.61
C ALA A 167 1.13 -3.42 -8.91
N LEU A 168 2.38 -3.57 -9.37
CA LEU A 168 3.23 -2.43 -9.70
C LEU A 168 2.71 -1.66 -10.93
N LYS A 169 2.11 -2.35 -11.91
CA LYS A 169 1.42 -1.73 -13.04
C LYS A 169 0.18 -0.96 -12.57
N GLU A 170 -0.59 -1.48 -11.62
CA GLU A 170 -1.73 -0.77 -11.05
C GLU A 170 -1.29 0.49 -10.26
N MET A 171 -0.21 0.39 -9.48
CA MET A 171 0.43 1.55 -8.83
C MET A 171 0.90 2.59 -9.86
N SER A 172 1.55 2.14 -10.94
CA SER A 172 1.95 2.99 -12.06
C SER A 172 0.74 3.64 -12.74
N ARG A 173 -0.36 2.91 -12.98
CA ARG A 173 -1.59 3.42 -13.58
C ARG A 173 -2.13 4.62 -12.81
N VAL A 174 -2.26 4.52 -11.50
CA VAL A 174 -2.83 5.58 -10.66
C VAL A 174 -1.84 6.70 -10.33
N THR A 175 -0.55 6.53 -10.59
CA THR A 175 0.46 7.59 -10.48
C THR A 175 0.40 8.51 -11.70
N LYS A 176 0.54 9.82 -11.50
CA LYS A 176 0.66 10.81 -12.59
C LYS A 176 1.96 10.63 -13.39
N PRO A 177 1.99 11.00 -14.69
CA PRO A 177 3.25 11.12 -15.41
C PRO A 177 4.17 12.14 -14.73
N GLY A 178 5.47 11.86 -14.74
CA GLY A 178 6.50 12.64 -14.04
C GLY A 178 6.53 12.48 -12.52
N LYS A 179 5.62 11.69 -11.95
CA LYS A 179 5.50 11.42 -10.51
C LYS A 179 6.01 10.03 -10.14
N TYR A 180 6.00 9.73 -8.85
CA TYR A 180 6.88 8.69 -8.31
C TYR A 180 6.14 7.46 -7.81
N VAL A 181 6.79 6.31 -7.98
CA VAL A 181 6.41 5.03 -7.39
C VAL A 181 7.55 4.56 -6.50
N PHE A 182 7.25 4.13 -5.27
CA PHE A 182 8.26 3.53 -4.39
C PHE A 182 7.82 2.15 -3.91
N VAL A 183 8.74 1.20 -3.91
CA VAL A 183 8.52 -0.13 -3.31
C VAL A 183 9.71 -0.46 -2.44
N GLY A 184 9.44 -0.83 -1.18
CA GLY A 184 10.40 -1.40 -0.26
C GLY A 184 10.06 -2.87 0.02
N VAL A 185 11.04 -3.77 -0.12
CA VAL A 185 10.87 -5.21 0.09
C VAL A 185 12.09 -5.80 0.79
N PRO A 186 11.96 -6.97 1.44
CA PRO A 186 13.07 -7.67 2.08
C PRO A 186 14.19 -7.98 1.10
N PHE A 187 15.42 -7.68 1.53
CA PHE A 187 16.61 -7.78 0.70
C PHE A 187 17.20 -9.18 0.73
N THR A 188 17.42 -9.79 -0.45
CA THR A 188 17.99 -11.14 -0.59
C THR A 188 19.34 -11.30 0.09
N TYR A 189 20.18 -10.27 0.06
CA TYR A 189 21.51 -10.28 0.71
C TYR A 189 21.49 -9.60 2.09
N GLY A 190 20.30 -9.47 2.69
CA GLY A 190 20.08 -8.88 4.00
C GLY A 190 20.02 -9.92 5.12
N PRO A 191 20.21 -9.49 6.39
CA PRO A 191 20.11 -10.39 7.55
C PRO A 191 18.78 -11.14 7.65
N LEU A 192 17.67 -10.52 7.21
CA LEU A 192 16.33 -11.13 7.21
C LEU A 192 16.26 -12.39 6.32
N ALA A 193 16.88 -12.34 5.14
CA ALA A 193 16.93 -13.48 4.22
C ALA A 193 17.77 -14.63 4.80
N ALA A 194 18.91 -14.30 5.44
CA ALA A 194 19.74 -15.28 6.14
C ALA A 194 19.01 -15.95 7.32
N TYR A 195 18.12 -15.21 7.99
CA TYR A 195 17.28 -15.75 9.06
C TYR A 195 16.24 -16.76 8.55
N LYS A 196 15.62 -16.51 7.37
CA LYS A 196 14.69 -17.47 6.71
C LYS A 196 15.35 -18.81 6.43
N LEU A 197 16.63 -18.80 6.01
CA LEU A 197 17.39 -20.03 5.74
C LEU A 197 17.68 -20.86 7.01
N LYS A 198 17.63 -20.26 8.21
CA LYS A 198 18.01 -20.91 9.48
C LYS A 198 16.83 -21.42 10.32
N LYS A 199 15.58 -21.03 10.04
CA LYS A 199 14.40 -21.49 10.82
C LYS A 199 13.23 -21.84 9.92
N SER A 200 13.03 -23.14 9.68
CA SER A 200 11.81 -23.72 9.10
C SER A 200 10.60 -23.73 10.05
N SER A 201 10.72 -23.16 11.26
CA SER A 201 9.78 -23.40 12.37
C SER A 201 9.02 -22.17 12.88
N PHE A 202 9.16 -20.99 12.29
CA PHE A 202 8.29 -19.84 12.58
C PHE A 202 7.22 -19.68 11.48
N LYS A 203 6.18 -20.52 11.52
CA LYS A 203 4.97 -20.30 10.72
C LYS A 203 4.34 -18.97 11.12
N GLY A 204 4.37 -17.97 10.23
CA GLY A 204 3.62 -16.73 10.37
C GLY A 204 4.40 -15.41 10.37
N ALA A 205 5.74 -15.43 10.51
CA ALA A 205 6.50 -14.17 10.61
C ALA A 205 6.86 -13.54 9.25
N TRP A 206 7.15 -14.34 8.21
CA TRP A 206 7.46 -13.82 6.87
C TRP A 206 7.50 -14.93 5.81
N ASP A 207 6.46 -15.05 4.96
CA ASP A 207 6.41 -16.04 3.85
C ASP A 207 6.55 -15.39 2.46
N GLY A 208 7.20 -14.22 2.39
CA GLY A 208 7.39 -13.48 1.15
C GLY A 208 8.59 -13.93 0.32
N THR A 209 8.64 -13.45 -0.92
CA THR A 209 9.80 -13.51 -1.82
C THR A 209 10.79 -12.41 -1.47
N THR A 210 12.10 -12.70 -1.42
CA THR A 210 13.12 -11.65 -1.28
C THR A 210 13.48 -11.08 -2.65
N TYR A 211 13.92 -9.82 -2.69
CA TYR A 211 14.46 -9.23 -3.91
C TYR A 211 15.90 -8.77 -3.69
N ASP A 212 16.74 -8.96 -4.71
CA ASP A 212 17.94 -8.17 -4.84
C ASP A 212 17.63 -6.82 -5.52
N ARG A 213 18.65 -5.96 -5.63
CA ARG A 213 18.50 -4.64 -6.21
C ARG A 213 18.21 -4.68 -7.72
N GLN A 214 18.82 -5.60 -8.46
CA GLN A 214 18.64 -5.69 -9.91
C GLN A 214 17.27 -6.26 -10.25
N GLY A 215 16.83 -7.32 -9.57
CA GLY A 215 15.50 -7.90 -9.72
C GLY A 215 14.40 -6.89 -9.45
N LEU A 216 14.51 -6.10 -8.36
CA LEU A 216 13.51 -5.06 -8.09
C LEU A 216 13.54 -3.93 -9.12
N LYS A 217 14.73 -3.51 -9.59
CA LYS A 217 14.84 -2.51 -10.67
C LYS A 217 14.22 -3.01 -11.98
N LYS A 218 14.45 -4.27 -12.33
CA LYS A 218 13.87 -4.91 -13.52
C LYS A 218 12.35 -4.92 -13.43
N LEU A 219 11.79 -5.28 -12.27
CA LEU A 219 10.34 -5.23 -12.05
C LEU A 219 9.75 -3.83 -12.32
N PHE A 220 10.44 -2.77 -11.90
CA PHE A 220 10.03 -1.39 -12.20
C PHE A 220 10.07 -1.08 -13.70
N GLN A 221 11.13 -1.49 -14.40
CA GLN A 221 11.26 -1.29 -15.84
C GLN A 221 10.15 -2.04 -16.59
N ASP A 222 9.88 -3.29 -16.20
CA ASP A 222 8.80 -4.12 -16.78
C ASP A 222 7.40 -3.53 -16.51
N ALA A 223 7.26 -2.72 -15.45
CA ALA A 223 6.05 -1.96 -15.14
C ALA A 223 5.97 -0.59 -15.86
N GLY A 224 6.93 -0.27 -16.73
CA GLY A 224 6.98 1.00 -17.47
C GLY A 224 7.47 2.19 -16.64
N LEU A 225 8.20 1.95 -15.55
CA LEU A 225 8.76 2.99 -14.68
C LEU A 225 10.26 3.17 -14.95
N GLU A 226 10.69 4.42 -15.04
CA GLU A 226 12.11 4.76 -15.06
C GLU A 226 12.67 4.68 -13.65
N VAL A 227 13.70 3.87 -13.42
CA VAL A 227 14.37 3.80 -12.13
C VAL A 227 15.23 5.05 -11.92
N VAL A 228 14.84 5.89 -10.96
CA VAL A 228 15.56 7.12 -10.60
C VAL A 228 16.39 6.99 -9.33
N GLY A 229 16.16 5.94 -8.53
CA GLY A 229 16.95 5.67 -7.34
C GLY A 229 16.72 4.29 -6.76
N SER A 230 17.70 3.80 -6.00
CA SER A 230 17.48 2.66 -5.12
C SER A 230 18.41 2.68 -3.93
N ARG A 231 17.99 2.05 -2.82
CA ARG A 231 18.78 2.01 -1.59
C ARG A 231 18.48 0.76 -0.79
N THR A 232 19.40 0.38 0.08
CA THR A 232 19.06 -0.46 1.22
C THR A 232 18.76 0.42 2.43
N PHE A 233 17.94 -0.06 3.34
CA PHE A 233 17.61 0.65 4.59
C PHE A 233 17.41 -0.36 5.71
N PHE A 234 17.33 0.15 6.95
CA PHE A 234 17.12 -0.67 8.15
C PHE A 234 18.13 -1.83 8.26
N PHE A 235 19.39 -1.50 8.55
CA PHE A 235 20.51 -2.46 8.66
C PHE A 235 20.66 -3.42 7.45
N ARG A 236 20.30 -2.93 6.25
CA ARG A 236 20.31 -3.70 4.99
C ARG A 236 19.34 -4.89 4.98
N CYS A 237 18.34 -4.92 5.86
CA CYS A 237 17.29 -5.94 5.81
C CYS A 237 16.34 -5.72 4.63
N PHE A 238 16.24 -4.49 4.12
CA PHE A 238 15.34 -4.12 3.03
C PHE A 238 16.07 -3.42 1.90
N VAL A 239 15.55 -3.59 0.69
CA VAL A 239 15.91 -2.86 -0.51
C VAL A 239 14.68 -2.10 -0.99
N GLY A 240 14.88 -0.84 -1.38
CA GLY A 240 13.85 0.01 -1.94
C GLY A 240 14.26 0.58 -3.28
N VAL A 241 13.31 0.67 -4.21
CA VAL A 241 13.47 1.32 -5.52
C VAL A 241 12.47 2.47 -5.62
N LEU A 242 12.96 3.60 -6.12
CA LEU A 242 12.15 4.75 -6.50
C LEU A 242 12.13 4.80 -8.03
N GLY A 243 10.94 4.74 -8.59
CA GLY A 243 10.68 4.88 -10.02
C GLY A 243 9.92 6.17 -10.32
N ARG A 244 10.06 6.65 -11.55
CA ARG A 244 9.30 7.76 -12.11
C ARG A 244 8.44 7.25 -13.26
N LYS A 245 7.15 7.60 -13.28
CA LYS A 245 6.27 7.30 -14.42
C LYS A 245 6.61 8.25 -15.57
N ILE A 246 6.88 7.73 -16.76
CA ILE A 246 7.33 8.55 -17.90
C ILE A 246 6.18 9.00 -18.80
N GLY A 247 5.17 8.16 -19.03
CA GLY A 247 4.05 8.44 -19.94
C GLY A 247 2.69 8.23 -19.28
N ALA A 248 1.63 8.76 -19.91
CA ALA A 248 0.24 8.53 -19.52
C ALA A 248 -0.27 7.23 -20.16
N ASN A 249 0.13 6.09 -19.62
CA ASN A 249 -0.60 4.84 -19.86
C ASN A 249 -1.87 4.82 -19.01
#